data_AF-A0A6N6TDY5-F1
#
_entry.id   AF-A0A6N6TDY5-F1
#
_cell.length_a   1.000
_cell.length_b   1.000
_cell.length_c   1.000
_cell.angle_alpha   90.00
_cell.angle_beta   90.00
_cell.angle_gamma   90.00
#
_symmetry.space_group_name_H-M   'P 1'
#
loop_
_entity.id
_entity.type
_entity.pdbx_description
1 polymer ?
#
loop_
_entity_poly.entity_id
_entity_poly.type
_entity_poly.pdbx_seq_one_letter_code
_entity_poly.pdbx_strand_id
1 'polypeptide(L)'
;MSQFLAVFTPRRWAVLATLREAGPLTVAELARRVKRDYKNVHGDIEKLREWRAVVKDEQGRIHAPYAEIVVQVRLPQQQAA
;
A
#
# COMPACT_ATOMS: atom_id res chain seq x y z
N MET A 1 -6.25 -11.23 -11.47
CA MET A 1 -5.67 -11.42 -10.12
C MET A 1 -4.23 -10.95 -10.02
N SER A 2 -3.38 -11.29 -10.99
CA SER A 2 -1.92 -11.02 -10.97
C SER A 2 -1.55 -9.57 -10.67
N GLN A 3 -2.23 -8.59 -11.27
CA GLN A 3 -1.91 -7.18 -11.08
C GLN A 3 -2.23 -6.68 -9.65
N PHE A 4 -3.34 -7.12 -9.05
CA PHE A 4 -3.68 -6.76 -7.66
C PHE A 4 -2.62 -7.30 -6.68
N LEU A 5 -2.28 -8.59 -6.79
CA LEU A 5 -1.29 -9.21 -5.91
C LEU A 5 0.13 -8.63 -6.10
N ALA A 6 0.46 -8.19 -7.32
CA ALA A 6 1.72 -7.49 -7.60
C ALA A 6 1.77 -6.07 -7.00
N VAL A 7 0.61 -5.44 -6.80
CA VAL A 7 0.51 -4.10 -6.20
C VAL A 7 0.44 -4.20 -4.68
N PHE A 8 -0.45 -5.03 -4.15
CA PHE A 8 -0.69 -5.20 -2.72
C PHE A 8 0.15 -6.34 -2.16
N THR A 9 1.47 -6.18 -2.27
CA THR A 9 2.46 -7.11 -1.70
C THR A 9 2.56 -6.93 -0.18
N PRO A 10 3.04 -7.93 0.59
CA PRO A 10 3.22 -7.80 2.04
C PRO A 10 4.00 -6.55 2.47
N ARG A 11 5.00 -6.16 1.67
CA ARG A 11 5.81 -4.96 1.92
C ARG A 11 5.01 -3.65 1.81
N ARG A 12 4.08 -3.57 0.87
CA ARG A 12 3.21 -2.39 0.70
C ARG A 12 2.03 -2.41 1.67
N TRP A 13 1.57 -3.59 2.10
CA TRP A 13 0.66 -3.69 3.24
C TRP A 13 1.27 -3.13 4.52
N ALA A 14 2.55 -3.41 4.81
CA ALA A 14 3.23 -2.81 5.96
C ALA A 14 3.28 -1.28 5.90
N VAL A 15 3.46 -0.71 4.70
CA VAL A 15 3.37 0.75 4.47
C VAL A 15 1.98 1.28 4.79
N LEU A 16 0.92 0.65 4.26
CA LEU A 16 -0.47 1.05 4.52
C LEU A 16 -0.83 0.97 6.01
N ALA A 17 -0.46 -0.12 6.67
CA ALA A 17 -0.67 -0.32 8.11
C ALA A 17 0.03 0.77 8.92
N THR A 18 1.30 1.05 8.62
CA THR A 18 2.06 2.11 9.31
C THR A 18 1.41 3.48 9.14
N LEU A 19 0.94 3.82 7.93
CA LEU A 19 0.23 5.07 7.68
C LEU A 19 -1.11 5.14 8.43
N ARG A 20 -1.80 4.00 8.61
CA ARG A 20 -3.06 3.95 9.34
C ARG A 20 -2.87 4.12 10.84
N GLU A 21 -1.82 3.52 11.40
CA GLU A 21 -1.47 3.61 12.82
C GLU A 21 -0.89 4.98 13.20
N ALA A 22 -0.02 5.54 12.36
CA ALA A 22 0.71 6.76 12.66
C ALA A 22 0.04 8.04 12.14
N GLY A 23 -0.93 7.92 11.22
CA GLY A 23 -1.48 9.05 10.49
C GLY A 23 -0.59 9.53 9.33
N PRO A 24 -0.77 10.78 8.86
CA PRO A 24 0.00 11.33 7.75
C PRO A 24 1.50 11.45 8.05
N LEU A 25 2.35 10.86 7.22
CA LEU A 25 3.82 10.83 7.39
C LEU A 25 4.55 11.30 6.14
N THR A 26 5.75 11.88 6.30
CA THR A 26 6.66 12.03 5.16
C THR A 26 7.19 10.67 4.69
N VAL A 27 7.59 10.55 3.43
CA VAL A 27 8.18 9.31 2.89
C VAL A 27 9.45 8.91 3.67
N ALA A 28 10.24 9.90 4.12
CA ALA A 28 11.44 9.66 4.91
C ALA A 28 11.12 9.08 6.29
N GLU A 29 10.12 9.63 6.98
CA GLU A 29 9.69 9.11 8.27
C GLU A 29 9.08 7.72 8.15
N LEU A 30 8.24 7.52 7.13
CA LEU A 30 7.68 6.20 6.82
C LEU A 30 8.79 5.16 6.60
N ALA A 31 9.81 5.49 5.81
CA ALA A 31 10.97 4.63 5.55
C ALA A 31 11.70 4.22 6.83
N ARG A 32 11.90 5.17 7.76
CA ARG A 32 12.48 4.88 9.08
C ARG A 32 11.61 3.93 9.90
N ARG A 33 10.29 4.16 9.93
CA ARG A 33 9.33 3.34 10.71
C ARG A 33 9.25 1.91 10.18
N VAL A 34 9.19 1.71 8.86
CA VAL A 34 9.18 0.38 8.25
C VAL A 34 10.57 -0.26 8.14
N LYS A 35 11.63 0.41 8.61
CA LYS A 35 13.03 -0.05 8.58
C LYS A 35 13.51 -0.45 7.18
N ARG A 36 13.21 0.38 6.17
CA ARG A 36 13.57 0.15 4.76
C ARG A 36 14.15 1.40 4.13
N ASP A 37 14.91 1.22 3.05
CA ASP A 37 15.49 2.35 2.33
C ASP A 37 14.44 3.28 1.72
N TYR A 38 14.74 4.58 1.76
CA TYR A 38 13.90 5.64 1.21
C TYR A 38 13.46 5.37 -0.24
N LYS A 39 14.40 4.98 -1.12
CA LYS A 39 14.10 4.73 -2.55
C LYS A 39 13.07 3.61 -2.73
N ASN A 40 13.19 2.54 -1.94
CA ASN A 40 12.27 1.41 -1.98
C ASN A 40 10.87 1.83 -1.51
N VAL A 41 10.79 2.60 -0.43
CA VAL A 41 9.51 3.09 0.10
C VAL A 41 8.89 4.12 -0.84
N HIS A 42 9.68 5.01 -1.44
CA HIS A 42 9.18 5.94 -2.44
C HIS A 42 8.56 5.22 -3.64
N GLY A 43 9.22 4.19 -4.18
CA GLY A 43 8.65 3.37 -5.26
C GLY A 43 7.39 2.60 -4.84
N ASP A 44 7.32 2.15 -3.58
CA ASP A 44 6.12 1.54 -3.02
C ASP A 44 4.95 2.53 -2.95
N ILE A 45 5.22 3.76 -2.54
CA ILE A 45 4.22 4.85 -2.46
C ILE A 45 3.71 5.19 -3.86
N GLU A 46 4.58 5.31 -4.86
CA GLU A 46 4.15 5.57 -6.24
C GLU A 46 3.22 4.47 -6.77
N LYS A 47 3.53 3.20 -6.51
CA LYS A 47 2.67 2.07 -6.92
C LYS A 47 1.33 2.04 -6.19
N LEU A 48 1.32 2.36 -4.90
CA LEU A 48 0.08 2.46 -4.13
C LEU A 48 -0.77 3.67 -4.56
N ARG A 49 -0.12 4.77 -4.97
CA ARG A 49 -0.76 6.00 -5.44
C ARG A 49 -1.43 5.82 -6.80
N GLU A 50 -0.82 5.04 -7.70
CA GLU A 50 -1.46 4.61 -8.97
C GLU A 50 -2.82 3.94 -8.72
N TRP A 51 -2.96 3.22 -7.60
CA TRP A 51 -4.19 2.54 -7.17
C TRP A 51 -5.05 3.37 -6.22
N ARG A 52 -4.68 4.64 -5.98
CA ARG A 52 -5.33 5.56 -5.03
C ARG A 52 -5.41 5.02 -3.59
N ALA A 53 -4.58 4.05 -3.24
CA ALA A 53 -4.53 3.47 -1.90
C ALA A 53 -3.88 4.41 -0.87
N VAL A 54 -3.11 5.39 -1.35
CA VAL A 54 -2.52 6.47 -0.56
C VAL A 54 -2.70 7.81 -1.27
N VAL A 55 -2.74 8.88 -0.48
CA VAL A 55 -2.90 10.26 -0.95
C VAL A 55 -1.83 11.15 -0.31
N LYS A 56 -1.35 12.15 -1.05
CA LYS A 56 -0.44 13.18 -0.56
C LYS A 56 -1.27 14.40 -0.15
N ASP A 57 -1.09 14.88 1.07
CA ASP A 57 -1.73 16.11 1.57
C ASP A 57 -1.01 17.37 1.08
N GLU A 58 -1.58 18.54 1.39
CA GLU A 58 -1.04 19.85 1.01
C GLU A 58 0.34 20.13 1.65
N GLN A 59 0.63 19.51 2.80
CA GLN A 59 1.91 19.61 3.49
C GLN A 59 2.94 18.60 2.96
N GLY A 60 2.56 17.82 1.95
CA GLY A 60 3.40 16.84 1.28
C GLY A 60 3.61 15.53 2.02
N ARG A 61 2.80 15.25 3.06
CA ARG A 61 2.77 13.96 3.78
C ARG A 61 1.84 12.99 3.08
N ILE A 62 2.17 11.72 3.19
CA ILE A 62 1.36 10.62 2.65
C ILE A 62 0.46 10.08 3.76
N HIS A 63 -0.79 9.76 3.42
CA HIS A 63 -1.71 9.05 4.31
C HIS A 63 -2.54 8.03 3.53
N ALA A 64 -3.04 7.01 4.23
CA ALA A 64 -4.01 6.06 3.70
C ALA A 64 -5.43 6.59 4.04
N PRO A 65 -6.26 6.96 3.04
CA PRO A 65 -7.54 7.61 3.30
C PRO A 65 -8.66 6.64 3.71
N TYR A 66 -8.45 5.34 3.54
CA TYR A 66 -9.46 4.30 3.81
C TYR A 66 -9.19 3.59 5.12
N ALA A 67 -10.26 3.22 5.82
CA ALA A 67 -10.17 2.42 7.04
C ALA A 67 -9.93 0.93 6.75
N GLU A 68 -10.37 0.45 5.59
CA GLU A 68 -10.34 -0.96 5.22
C GLU A 68 -10.22 -1.11 3.69
N ILE A 69 -9.58 -2.20 3.24
CA ILE A 69 -9.55 -2.64 1.85
C ILE A 69 -10.09 -4.07 1.81
N VAL A 70 -11.27 -4.27 1.21
CA VAL A 70 -11.90 -5.58 1.07
C VAL A 70 -11.64 -6.13 -0.33
N VAL A 71 -11.18 -7.37 -0.41
CA VAL A 71 -10.89 -8.05 -1.68
C VAL A 71 -11.73 -9.32 -1.73
N GLN A 72 -12.63 -9.39 -2.69
CA GLN A 72 -13.41 -10.60 -2.95
C GLN A 72 -12.94 -11.27 -4.23
N VAL A 73 -12.56 -12.54 -4.11
CA VAL A 73 -12.02 -13.35 -5.19
C VAL A 73 -12.89 -14.59 -5.33
N ARG A 74 -13.46 -14.80 -6.53
CA ARG A 74 -14.07 -16.09 -6.89
C ARG A 74 -13.06 -16.91 -7.68
N LEU A 75 -12.85 -18.15 -7.25
CA LEU A 75 -11.99 -19.08 -7.99
C LEU A 75 -12.75 -19.69 -9.17
N PRO A 76 -12.06 -20.06 -10.25
CA PRO A 76 -12.67 -20.82 -11.34
C PRO A 76 -13.24 -22.15 -10.81
N GLN A 77 -14.33 -22.60 -11.42
CA GLN A 77 -14.92 -23.90 -11.11
C GLN A 77 -13.93 -25.01 -11.50
N GLN A 78 -13.74 -25.98 -10.61
CA GLN A 78 -12.88 -27.14 -10.87
C GLN A 78 -13.42 -27.88 -12.10
N GLN A 79 -12.61 -27.98 -13.15
CA GLN A 79 -12.95 -28.84 -14.28
C GLN A 79 -12.80 -30.29 -13.81
N ALA A 80 -13.90 -31.05 -13.82
CA ALA A 80 -13.83 -32.49 -13.64
C ALA A 80 -13.15 -33.08 -14.88
N ALA A 81 -12.10 -33.87 -14.65
CA ALA A 81 -11.44 -34.68 -15.67
C ALA A 81 -12.32 -35.87 -16.07
#